data_AF-A0A965QN30-F1
#
_entry.id   AF-A0A965QN30-F1
#
_cell.length_a   1.000
_cell.length_b   1.000
_cell.length_c   1.000
_cell.angle_alpha   90.00
_cell.angle_beta   90.00
_cell.angle_gamma   90.00
#
_symmetry.space_group_name_H-M   'P 1'
#
loop_
_entity.id
_entity.type
_entity.pdbx_description
1 polymer ?
#
loop_
_entity_poly.entity_id
_entity_poly.type
_entity_poly.pdbx_seq_one_letter_code
_entity_poly.pdbx_strand_id
1 'polypeptide(L)'
;QNQLDARTEYAEGSLREKSSSQVKIPRLSDVIENLFPIAAQSGIDSSLAQNFAALFAPFVGQGPYAELFDRSEIEAQDAATPGVSLFDIDAVSSHPVLSTLTTQLILCEILRQLRRSENRGRAGMLVIEEAGVLAGQSPEIVAFIRDAWKTFRKLGIACVGLTNEVDDFARKPGPREMWNVSPNKVILRMLEKDLQKAQSGNVESGYPPLIDDPLLIQLIGSLRKKDGAYSQGLWWSDEAKGTFVFAPTGFDYWCAASKPIEVETVYTLKDAMACLQKGFLEAVSWLAEHFPSGVRLPDGSLRTLTPEELARARERSS
;
A
#
# COMPACT_ATOMS: atom_id res chain seq x y z
N GLN A 1 12.77 -24.04 -14.42
CA GLN A 1 11.32 -23.81 -14.38
C GLN A 1 11.05 -22.72 -15.40
N ASN A 2 10.55 -23.08 -16.59
CA ASN A 2 10.33 -22.12 -17.67
C ASN A 2 9.13 -21.24 -17.28
N GLN A 3 9.37 -19.95 -17.05
CA GLN A 3 8.31 -18.99 -16.76
C GLN A 3 7.72 -18.52 -18.09
N LEU A 4 6.40 -18.66 -18.23
CA LEU A 4 5.64 -18.00 -19.27
C LEU A 4 5.51 -16.53 -18.87
N ASP A 5 6.34 -15.68 -19.45
CA ASP A 5 6.16 -14.23 -19.47
C ASP A 5 5.55 -13.85 -20.84
N ALA A 6 4.89 -12.70 -20.96
CA ALA A 6 4.41 -12.15 -22.22
C ALA A 6 5.53 -12.04 -23.29
N ARG A 7 6.78 -12.09 -22.84
CA ARG A 7 8.01 -12.19 -23.63
C ARG A 7 8.20 -13.54 -24.33
N THR A 8 7.40 -14.57 -24.07
CA THR A 8 7.58 -15.91 -24.63
C THR A 8 6.49 -16.31 -25.62
N GLU A 9 6.89 -16.85 -26.77
CA GLU A 9 6.00 -17.51 -27.73
C GLU A 9 6.36 -18.99 -27.87
N TYR A 10 5.35 -19.83 -28.06
CA TYR A 10 5.56 -21.25 -28.34
C TYR A 10 5.60 -21.45 -29.86
N ALA A 11 6.79 -21.73 -30.39
CA ALA A 11 7.01 -21.98 -31.81
C ALA A 11 7.88 -23.23 -31.99
N GLU A 12 7.49 -24.09 -32.92
CA GLU A 12 8.25 -25.30 -33.30
C GLU A 12 8.56 -26.24 -32.12
N GLY A 13 7.64 -26.36 -31.16
CA GLY A 13 7.82 -27.24 -30.00
C GLY A 13 8.72 -26.67 -28.89
N SER A 14 9.08 -25.38 -28.97
CA SER A 14 9.95 -24.71 -28.01
C SER A 14 9.43 -23.33 -27.61
N LEU A 15 9.66 -22.92 -26.35
CA LEU A 15 9.42 -21.54 -25.91
C LEU A 15 10.56 -20.66 -26.40
N ARG A 16 10.25 -19.61 -27.18
CA ARG A 16 11.19 -18.61 -27.70
C ARG A 16 10.82 -17.22 -27.19
N GLU A 17 11.79 -16.32 -27.09
CA GLU A 17 11.57 -14.94 -26.65
C GLU A 17 11.15 -14.05 -27.84
N LYS A 18 10.08 -13.24 -27.71
CA LYS A 18 9.57 -12.36 -28.78
C LYS A 18 10.51 -11.16 -28.99
N SER A 19 10.80 -10.84 -30.25
CA SER A 19 11.67 -9.72 -30.66
C SER A 19 10.98 -8.37 -30.87
N SER A 20 9.69 -8.23 -30.53
CA SER A 20 8.93 -7.00 -30.77
C SER A 20 9.00 -6.01 -29.61
N SER A 21 9.23 -4.72 -29.94
CA SER A 21 9.25 -3.57 -29.02
C SER A 21 7.94 -3.31 -28.26
N GLN A 22 6.87 -3.99 -28.67
CA GLN A 22 5.54 -3.94 -28.08
C GLN A 22 5.00 -5.35 -27.99
N VAL A 23 4.50 -5.71 -26.80
CA VAL A 23 3.91 -7.02 -26.55
C VAL A 23 2.43 -6.83 -26.29
N LYS A 24 1.60 -7.44 -27.14
CA LYS A 24 0.15 -7.52 -26.88
C LYS A 24 -0.06 -8.44 -25.69
N ILE A 25 -0.66 -7.91 -24.63
CA ILE A 25 -1.04 -8.71 -23.47
C ILE A 25 -2.27 -9.55 -23.87
N PRO A 26 -2.23 -10.88 -23.71
CA PRO A 26 -3.40 -11.72 -23.97
C PRO A 26 -4.55 -11.29 -23.08
N ARG A 27 -5.74 -11.17 -23.67
CA ARG A 27 -6.94 -10.92 -22.87
C ARG A 27 -7.37 -12.20 -22.15
N LEU A 28 -8.15 -12.06 -21.09
CA LEU A 28 -8.69 -13.22 -20.38
C LEU A 28 -9.59 -14.07 -21.29
N SER A 29 -10.37 -13.44 -22.17
CA SER A 29 -11.13 -14.11 -23.24
C SER A 29 -10.23 -14.94 -24.15
N ASP A 30 -9.10 -14.39 -24.59
CA ASP A 30 -8.14 -15.11 -25.43
C ASP A 30 -7.63 -16.37 -24.72
N VAL A 31 -7.40 -16.31 -23.40
CA VAL A 31 -6.98 -17.48 -22.60
C VAL A 31 -8.08 -18.54 -22.54
N ILE A 32 -9.32 -18.16 -22.26
CA ILE A 32 -10.47 -19.08 -22.13
C ILE A 32 -10.80 -19.74 -23.47
N GLU A 33 -10.83 -18.98 -24.55
CA GLU A 33 -11.10 -19.49 -25.90
C GLU A 33 -10.06 -20.54 -26.30
N ASN A 34 -8.81 -20.38 -25.89
CA ASN A 34 -7.73 -21.33 -26.14
C ASN A 34 -7.81 -22.61 -25.29
N LEU A 35 -8.61 -22.67 -24.22
CA LEU A 35 -8.77 -23.90 -23.42
C LEU A 35 -9.46 -25.02 -24.22
N PHE A 36 -10.41 -24.69 -25.09
CA PHE A 36 -11.16 -25.65 -25.90
C PHE A 36 -10.27 -26.44 -26.88
N PRO A 37 -9.47 -25.81 -27.75
CA PRO A 37 -8.57 -26.54 -28.64
C PRO A 37 -7.49 -27.32 -27.87
N ILE A 38 -7.00 -26.80 -26.74
CA ILE A 38 -6.00 -27.49 -25.91
C ILE A 38 -6.60 -28.76 -25.28
N ALA A 39 -7.82 -28.69 -24.75
CA ALA A 39 -8.51 -29.83 -24.18
C ALA A 39 -8.70 -30.94 -25.22
N ALA A 40 -9.12 -30.57 -26.43
CA ALA A 40 -9.28 -31.51 -27.55
C ALA A 40 -7.95 -32.18 -27.95
N GLN A 41 -6.86 -31.42 -28.05
CA GLN A 41 -5.54 -31.97 -28.38
C GLN A 41 -4.95 -32.86 -27.28
N SER A 42 -5.27 -32.57 -26.02
CA SER A 42 -4.74 -33.27 -24.85
C SER A 42 -5.60 -34.47 -24.42
N GLY A 43 -6.71 -34.76 -25.13
CA GLY A 43 -7.66 -35.81 -24.76
C GLY A 43 -8.38 -35.53 -23.43
N ILE A 44 -8.42 -34.27 -22.99
CA ILE A 44 -9.14 -33.84 -21.79
C ILE A 44 -10.60 -33.59 -22.17
N ASP A 45 -11.53 -34.00 -21.31
CA ASP A 45 -12.96 -33.80 -21.54
C ASP A 45 -13.28 -32.30 -21.71
N SER A 46 -14.00 -32.00 -22.80
CA SER A 46 -14.48 -30.67 -23.14
C SER A 46 -15.41 -30.07 -22.08
N SER A 47 -16.04 -30.90 -21.25
CA SER A 47 -16.85 -30.45 -20.11
C SER A 47 -16.01 -29.61 -19.13
N LEU A 48 -14.72 -29.88 -18.99
CA LEU A 48 -13.82 -29.10 -18.15
C LEU A 48 -13.64 -27.67 -18.71
N ALA A 49 -13.36 -27.55 -20.01
CA ALA A 49 -13.21 -26.24 -20.66
C ALA A 49 -14.52 -25.43 -20.60
N GLN A 50 -15.67 -26.09 -20.75
CA GLN A 50 -16.99 -25.47 -20.60
C GLN A 50 -17.22 -24.95 -19.17
N ASN A 51 -16.85 -25.74 -18.15
CA ASN A 51 -16.97 -25.35 -16.75
C ASN A 51 -16.11 -24.11 -16.44
N PHE A 52 -14.87 -24.08 -16.94
CA PHE A 52 -14.00 -22.90 -16.79
C PHE A 52 -14.58 -21.67 -17.49
N ALA A 53 -15.07 -21.81 -18.73
CA ALA A 53 -15.70 -20.72 -19.45
C ALA A 53 -16.92 -20.15 -18.69
N ALA A 54 -17.73 -21.01 -18.07
CA ALA A 54 -18.87 -20.59 -17.26
C ALA A 54 -18.44 -19.83 -15.99
N LEU A 55 -17.40 -20.29 -15.29
CA LEU A 55 -16.87 -19.62 -14.09
C LEU A 55 -16.32 -18.22 -14.40
N PHE A 56 -15.68 -18.07 -15.55
CA PHE A 56 -15.07 -16.80 -15.95
C PHE A 56 -16.00 -15.88 -16.73
N ALA A 57 -17.21 -16.31 -17.08
CA ALA A 57 -18.19 -15.50 -17.81
C ALA A 57 -18.40 -14.07 -17.25
N PRO A 58 -18.38 -13.84 -15.92
CA PRO A 58 -18.51 -12.48 -15.39
C PRO A 58 -17.33 -11.53 -15.70
N PHE A 59 -16.17 -12.08 -16.08
CA PHE A 59 -14.91 -11.38 -16.23
C PHE A 59 -14.49 -11.16 -17.69
N VAL A 60 -15.29 -11.61 -18.66
CA VAL A 60 -14.95 -11.55 -20.09
C VAL A 60 -16.10 -11.05 -20.93
N GLY A 61 -15.79 -10.50 -22.11
CA GLY A 61 -16.77 -10.03 -23.07
C GLY A 61 -17.69 -8.94 -22.51
N GLN A 62 -18.96 -9.31 -22.28
CA GLN A 62 -20.00 -8.41 -21.73
C GLN A 62 -20.30 -8.68 -20.24
N GLY A 63 -19.46 -9.46 -19.57
CA GLY A 63 -19.57 -9.70 -18.14
C GLY A 63 -19.40 -8.40 -17.33
N PRO A 64 -20.00 -8.31 -16.13
CA PRO A 64 -19.97 -7.10 -15.30
C PRO A 64 -18.57 -6.64 -14.89
N TYR A 65 -17.54 -7.50 -14.98
CA TYR A 65 -16.15 -7.17 -14.66
C TYR A 65 -15.23 -7.21 -15.89
N ALA A 66 -15.77 -7.42 -17.09
CA ALA A 66 -14.98 -7.58 -18.30
C ALA A 66 -14.13 -6.35 -18.63
N GLU A 67 -14.65 -5.14 -18.36
CA GLU A 67 -13.87 -3.91 -18.56
C GLU A 67 -12.62 -3.84 -17.68
N LEU A 68 -12.53 -4.58 -16.57
CA LEU A 68 -11.35 -4.57 -15.72
C LEU A 68 -10.34 -5.67 -16.11
N PHE A 69 -10.83 -6.83 -16.55
CA PHE A 69 -10.02 -8.05 -16.71
C PHE A 69 -9.78 -8.48 -18.17
N ASP A 70 -10.60 -8.02 -19.12
CA ASP A 70 -10.62 -8.49 -20.50
C ASP A 70 -10.22 -7.40 -21.50
N ARG A 71 -9.21 -6.59 -21.11
CA ARG A 71 -8.73 -5.45 -21.89
C ARG A 71 -7.65 -5.83 -22.88
N SER A 72 -7.75 -5.27 -24.09
CA SER A 72 -6.67 -5.32 -25.08
C SER A 72 -5.62 -4.28 -24.72
N GLU A 73 -4.56 -4.71 -24.04
CA GLU A 73 -3.44 -3.85 -23.64
C GLU A 73 -2.17 -4.17 -24.44
N ILE A 74 -1.32 -3.16 -24.60
CA ILE A 74 0.01 -3.29 -25.22
C ILE A 74 1.04 -2.80 -24.20
N GLU A 75 1.91 -3.69 -23.73
CA GLU A 75 3.03 -3.32 -22.87
C GLU A 75 4.23 -2.94 -23.74
N ALA A 76 4.86 -1.80 -23.44
CA ALA A 76 6.15 -1.45 -24.03
C ALA A 76 7.23 -2.38 -23.45
N GLN A 77 8.07 -2.94 -24.33
CA GLN A 77 9.04 -3.99 -23.97
C GLN A 77 10.00 -3.58 -22.83
N ASP A 78 10.27 -2.27 -22.70
CA ASP A 78 11.22 -1.69 -21.74
C ASP A 78 10.55 -0.81 -20.67
N ALA A 79 9.25 -0.96 -20.41
CA ALA A 79 8.59 -0.18 -19.36
C ALA A 79 9.21 -0.51 -17.99
N ALA A 80 10.08 0.37 -17.51
CA ALA A 80 10.77 0.21 -16.24
C ALA A 80 9.77 0.14 -15.08
N THR A 81 10.08 -0.68 -14.09
CA THR A 81 9.29 -0.70 -12.85
C THR A 81 9.34 0.68 -12.18
N PRO A 82 8.20 1.32 -11.89
CA PRO A 82 8.16 2.64 -11.24
C PRO A 82 8.98 2.68 -9.96
N GLY A 83 9.53 3.84 -9.64
CA GLY A 83 10.27 4.05 -8.38
C GLY A 83 9.38 3.93 -7.14
N VAL A 84 8.12 4.34 -7.27
CA VAL A 84 7.08 4.27 -6.23
C VAL A 84 5.78 3.85 -6.91
N SER A 85 5.10 2.86 -6.33
CA SER A 85 3.74 2.46 -6.71
C SER A 85 2.82 2.70 -5.52
N LEU A 86 1.75 3.46 -5.73
CA LEU A 86 0.71 3.72 -4.74
C LEU A 86 -0.57 3.02 -5.19
N PHE A 87 -1.16 2.22 -4.31
CA PHE A 87 -2.42 1.54 -4.56
C PHE A 87 -3.44 2.01 -3.53
N ASP A 88 -4.39 2.82 -3.98
CA ASP A 88 -5.54 3.27 -3.19
C ASP A 88 -6.74 2.35 -3.47
N ILE A 89 -7.30 1.77 -2.42
CA ILE A 89 -8.42 0.82 -2.49
C ILE A 89 -9.70 1.36 -1.87
N ASP A 90 -9.71 2.61 -1.39
CA ASP A 90 -10.86 3.16 -0.65
C ASP A 90 -12.12 3.21 -1.52
N ALA A 91 -11.97 3.56 -2.80
CA ALA A 91 -13.07 3.67 -3.75
C ALA A 91 -13.83 2.34 -3.97
N VAL A 92 -13.16 1.20 -3.79
CA VAL A 92 -13.74 -0.14 -3.99
C VAL A 92 -14.07 -0.85 -2.69
N SER A 93 -13.69 -0.29 -1.55
CA SER A 93 -13.82 -0.90 -0.21
C SER A 93 -15.25 -1.30 0.16
N SER A 94 -16.25 -0.55 -0.33
CA SER A 94 -17.66 -0.78 -0.04
C SER A 94 -18.29 -1.93 -0.84
N HIS A 95 -17.64 -2.41 -1.90
CA HIS A 95 -18.13 -3.49 -2.74
C HIS A 95 -17.31 -4.77 -2.55
N PRO A 96 -17.81 -5.78 -1.81
CA PRO A 96 -17.00 -6.93 -1.38
C PRO A 96 -16.31 -7.70 -2.51
N VAL A 97 -17.00 -7.88 -3.64
CA VAL A 97 -16.43 -8.59 -4.80
C VAL A 97 -15.31 -7.78 -5.47
N LEU A 98 -15.57 -6.52 -5.82
CA LEU A 98 -14.57 -5.63 -6.42
C LEU A 98 -13.37 -5.39 -5.49
N SER A 99 -13.60 -5.23 -4.19
CA SER A 99 -12.53 -5.10 -3.19
C SER A 99 -11.61 -6.33 -3.17
N THR A 100 -12.19 -7.54 -3.11
CA THR A 100 -11.43 -8.79 -3.15
C THR A 100 -10.61 -8.92 -4.44
N LEU A 101 -11.25 -8.68 -5.59
CA LEU A 101 -10.64 -8.76 -6.91
C LEU A 101 -9.51 -7.75 -7.10
N THR A 102 -9.75 -6.49 -6.74
CA THR A 102 -8.76 -5.41 -6.82
C THR A 102 -7.57 -5.73 -5.93
N THR A 103 -7.81 -6.22 -4.72
CA THR A 103 -6.72 -6.61 -3.83
C THR A 103 -5.89 -7.74 -4.42
N GLN A 104 -6.52 -8.80 -4.94
CA GLN A 104 -5.79 -9.88 -5.60
C GLN A 104 -4.95 -9.41 -6.80
N LEU A 105 -5.47 -8.48 -7.60
CA LEU A 105 -4.73 -7.87 -8.70
C LEU A 105 -3.49 -7.11 -8.20
N ILE A 106 -3.63 -6.29 -7.15
CA ILE A 106 -2.51 -5.56 -6.52
C ILE A 106 -1.45 -6.54 -6.01
N LEU A 107 -1.85 -7.61 -5.32
CA LEU A 107 -0.93 -8.63 -4.82
C LEU A 107 -0.17 -9.32 -5.95
N CYS A 108 -0.87 -9.69 -7.03
CA CYS A 108 -0.26 -10.27 -8.22
C CYS A 108 0.73 -9.30 -8.87
N GLU A 109 0.40 -8.01 -8.96
CA GLU A 109 1.27 -6.99 -9.51
C GLU A 109 2.53 -6.79 -8.67
N ILE A 110 2.41 -6.71 -7.35
CA ILE A 110 3.57 -6.64 -6.43
C ILE A 110 4.48 -7.84 -6.65
N LEU A 111 3.92 -9.05 -6.68
CA LEU A 111 4.70 -10.27 -6.92
C LEU A 111 5.33 -10.30 -8.31
N ARG A 112 4.63 -9.81 -9.34
CA ARG A 112 5.15 -9.68 -10.70
C ARG A 112 6.35 -8.75 -10.72
N GLN A 113 6.23 -7.55 -10.15
CA GLN A 113 7.32 -6.56 -10.08
C GLN A 113 8.55 -7.13 -9.37
N LEU A 114 8.37 -7.82 -8.24
CA LEU A 114 9.49 -8.44 -7.50
C LEU A 114 10.19 -9.55 -8.27
N ARG A 115 9.49 -10.24 -9.18
CA ARG A 115 10.05 -11.34 -9.98
C ARG A 115 10.79 -10.88 -11.24
N ARG A 116 10.58 -9.63 -11.68
CA ARG A 116 11.27 -9.07 -12.87
C ARG A 116 12.78 -9.13 -12.69
N SER A 117 13.49 -9.53 -13.74
CA SER A 117 14.94 -9.69 -13.72
C SER A 117 15.67 -8.39 -13.35
N GLU A 118 15.17 -7.25 -13.85
CA GLU A 118 15.69 -5.90 -13.57
C GLU A 118 15.60 -5.47 -12.09
N ASN A 119 14.73 -6.10 -11.30
CA ASN A 119 14.55 -5.80 -9.88
C ASN A 119 15.31 -6.78 -8.96
N ARG A 120 15.97 -7.81 -9.50
CA ARG A 120 16.72 -8.76 -8.68
C ARG A 120 17.89 -8.07 -7.97
N GLY A 121 17.93 -8.18 -6.64
CA GLY A 121 18.94 -7.55 -5.81
C GLY A 121 18.71 -6.06 -5.55
N ARG A 122 17.64 -5.47 -6.10
CA ARG A 122 17.24 -4.09 -5.81
C ARG A 122 16.53 -4.06 -4.45
N ALA A 123 17.07 -3.28 -3.52
CA ALA A 123 16.40 -3.04 -2.26
C ALA A 123 15.10 -2.25 -2.48
N GLY A 124 14.10 -2.54 -1.67
CA GLY A 124 12.78 -1.91 -1.78
C GLY A 124 12.01 -1.98 -0.49
N MET A 125 10.80 -1.44 -0.51
CA MET A 125 9.92 -1.40 0.65
C MET A 125 8.48 -1.71 0.24
N LEU A 126 7.85 -2.60 0.99
CA LEU A 126 6.40 -2.81 0.96
C LEU A 126 5.81 -2.10 2.18
N VAL A 127 4.91 -1.14 1.96
CA VAL A 127 4.16 -0.47 3.01
C VAL A 127 2.70 -0.88 2.92
N ILE A 128 2.13 -1.39 4.01
CA ILE A 128 0.71 -1.73 4.13
C ILE A 128 0.08 -0.79 5.17
N GLU A 129 -0.66 0.19 4.69
CA GLU A 129 -1.48 1.07 5.54
C GLU A 129 -2.79 0.39 5.93
N GLU A 130 -3.31 0.74 7.11
CA GLU A 130 -4.54 0.16 7.68
C GLU A 130 -4.61 -1.37 7.59
N ALA A 131 -3.50 -2.02 7.97
CA ALA A 131 -3.33 -3.47 7.83
C ALA A 131 -4.43 -4.30 8.51
N GLY A 132 -5.07 -3.75 9.55
CA GLY A 132 -6.19 -4.40 10.22
C GLY A 132 -7.49 -4.36 9.43
N VAL A 133 -7.75 -3.32 8.63
CA VAL A 133 -8.89 -3.27 7.71
C VAL A 133 -8.67 -4.27 6.59
N LEU A 134 -7.50 -4.19 5.95
CA LEU A 134 -7.09 -5.07 4.86
C LEU A 134 -7.16 -6.56 5.24
N ALA A 135 -6.59 -6.94 6.38
CA ALA A 135 -6.61 -8.33 6.82
C ALA A 135 -8.02 -8.85 7.18
N GLY A 136 -8.98 -7.96 7.44
CA GLY A 136 -10.37 -8.33 7.68
C GLY A 136 -11.17 -8.63 6.41
N GLN A 137 -10.66 -8.25 5.22
CA GLN A 137 -11.39 -8.35 3.96
C GLN A 137 -11.27 -9.73 3.30
N SER A 138 -10.12 -10.41 3.42
CA SER A 138 -9.91 -11.71 2.75
C SER A 138 -8.81 -12.57 3.41
N PRO A 139 -9.01 -13.90 3.51
CA PRO A 139 -7.97 -14.85 3.96
C PRO A 139 -6.72 -14.85 3.08
N GLU A 140 -6.85 -14.60 1.78
CA GLU A 140 -5.74 -14.52 0.83
C GLU A 140 -4.79 -13.37 1.16
N ILE A 141 -5.32 -12.23 1.62
CA ILE A 141 -4.51 -11.09 2.08
C ILE A 141 -3.70 -11.49 3.32
N VAL A 142 -4.32 -12.19 4.26
CA VAL A 142 -3.63 -12.69 5.46
C VAL A 142 -2.51 -13.64 5.09
N ALA A 143 -2.74 -14.55 4.13
CA ALA A 143 -1.72 -15.45 3.61
C ALA A 143 -0.57 -14.67 2.95
N PHE A 144 -0.89 -13.68 2.12
CA PHE A 144 0.11 -12.81 1.49
C PHE A 144 0.95 -12.06 2.53
N ILE A 145 0.34 -11.45 3.54
CA ILE A 145 1.06 -10.73 4.61
C ILE A 145 2.07 -11.67 5.29
N ARG A 146 1.62 -12.89 5.63
CA ARG A 146 2.47 -13.90 6.26
C ARG A 146 3.64 -14.30 5.37
N ASP A 147 3.40 -14.51 4.09
CA ASP A 147 4.44 -14.90 3.14
C ASP A 147 5.40 -13.74 2.87
N ALA A 148 4.90 -12.51 2.72
CA ALA A 148 5.70 -11.31 2.53
C ALA A 148 6.67 -11.13 3.70
N TRP A 149 6.19 -11.14 4.95
CA TRP A 149 7.05 -10.96 6.14
C TRP A 149 8.12 -12.05 6.29
N LYS A 150 7.90 -13.25 5.74
CA LYS A 150 8.88 -14.37 5.79
C LYS A 150 9.85 -14.38 4.62
N THR A 151 9.43 -13.91 3.45
CA THR A 151 10.16 -14.13 2.19
C THR A 151 10.79 -12.84 1.65
N PHE A 152 10.14 -11.69 1.80
CA PHE A 152 10.57 -10.44 1.15
C PHE A 152 11.88 -9.92 1.72
N ARG A 153 12.14 -10.15 3.02
CA ARG A 153 13.46 -9.88 3.63
C ARG A 153 14.60 -10.55 2.86
N LYS A 154 14.41 -11.78 2.37
CA LYS A 154 15.44 -12.53 1.61
C LYS A 154 15.69 -11.93 0.23
N LEU A 155 14.77 -11.09 -0.25
CA LEU A 155 14.83 -10.39 -1.52
C LEU A 155 15.34 -8.95 -1.37
N GLY A 156 15.77 -8.53 -0.17
CA GLY A 156 16.20 -7.15 0.10
C GLY A 156 15.04 -6.17 0.25
N ILE A 157 13.82 -6.67 0.48
CA ILE A 157 12.62 -5.85 0.62
C ILE A 157 12.26 -5.73 2.11
N ALA A 158 12.17 -4.50 2.60
CA ALA A 158 11.67 -4.20 3.93
C ALA A 158 10.14 -4.18 3.93
N CYS A 159 9.50 -4.89 4.86
CA CYS A 159 8.06 -4.84 5.02
C CYS A 159 7.71 -3.95 6.22
N VAL A 160 6.85 -2.97 5.99
CA VAL A 160 6.30 -2.07 6.99
C VAL A 160 4.80 -2.22 6.92
N GLY A 161 4.15 -2.36 8.06
CA GLY A 161 2.71 -2.15 8.08
C GLY A 161 2.26 -1.60 9.42
N LEU A 162 1.15 -0.89 9.34
CA LEU A 162 0.69 0.00 10.39
C LEU A 162 -0.84 -0.06 10.49
N THR A 163 -1.31 0.16 11.71
CA THR A 163 -2.72 0.32 12.07
C THR A 163 -2.78 1.22 13.29
N ASN A 164 -3.88 1.96 13.41
CA ASN A 164 -4.16 2.83 14.54
C ASN A 164 -4.74 2.06 15.75
N GLU A 165 -5.30 0.86 15.52
CA GLU A 165 -6.03 0.11 16.53
C GLU A 165 -5.17 -1.01 17.12
N VAL A 166 -4.91 -0.96 18.43
CA VAL A 166 -4.18 -2.03 19.15
C VAL A 166 -4.90 -3.38 19.04
N ASP A 167 -6.23 -3.37 18.97
CA ASP A 167 -7.04 -4.58 18.82
C ASP A 167 -6.75 -5.31 17.51
N ASP A 168 -6.31 -4.63 16.46
CA ASP A 168 -5.96 -5.29 15.20
C ASP A 168 -4.78 -6.25 15.41
N PHE A 169 -3.72 -5.79 16.08
CA PHE A 169 -2.58 -6.63 16.43
C PHE A 169 -2.94 -7.70 17.48
N ALA A 170 -3.85 -7.39 18.39
CA ALA A 170 -4.23 -8.30 19.47
C ALA A 170 -5.19 -9.41 19.02
N ARG A 171 -5.95 -9.22 17.92
CA ARG A 171 -7.08 -10.11 17.55
C ARG A 171 -7.05 -10.61 16.11
N LYS A 172 -6.42 -9.89 15.17
CA LYS A 172 -6.49 -10.24 13.74
C LYS A 172 -5.25 -11.00 13.29
N PRO A 173 -5.39 -12.10 12.52
CA PRO A 173 -4.26 -12.98 12.18
C PRO A 173 -3.18 -12.32 11.31
N GLY A 174 -3.54 -11.41 10.40
CA GLY A 174 -2.59 -10.68 9.54
C GLY A 174 -1.69 -9.73 10.34
N PRO A 175 -2.26 -8.70 11.00
CA PRO A 175 -1.52 -7.81 11.88
C PRO A 175 -0.77 -8.58 12.98
N ARG A 176 -1.37 -9.61 13.58
CA ARG A 176 -0.69 -10.43 14.59
C ARG A 176 0.58 -11.08 14.06
N GLU A 177 0.55 -11.62 12.84
CA GLU A 177 1.75 -12.18 12.21
C GLU A 177 2.81 -11.09 11.98
N MET A 178 2.40 -9.90 11.51
CA MET A 178 3.32 -8.77 11.36
C MET A 178 3.96 -8.40 12.70
N TRP A 179 3.18 -8.33 13.79
CA TRP A 179 3.70 -8.07 15.13
C TRP A 179 4.72 -9.12 15.56
N ASN A 180 4.40 -10.40 15.39
CA ASN A 180 5.24 -11.51 15.84
C ASN A 180 6.55 -11.60 15.05
N VAL A 181 6.53 -11.33 13.74
CA VAL A 181 7.68 -11.54 12.85
C VAL A 181 8.54 -10.29 12.68
N SER A 182 7.98 -9.08 12.89
CA SER A 182 8.75 -7.84 12.73
C SER A 182 9.79 -7.68 13.83
N PRO A 183 11.10 -7.66 13.51
CA PRO A 183 12.16 -7.49 14.50
C PRO A 183 12.21 -6.06 15.04
N ASN A 184 11.65 -5.10 14.31
CA ASN A 184 11.57 -3.69 14.70
C ASN A 184 10.10 -3.30 14.84
N LYS A 185 9.79 -2.58 15.91
CA LYS A 185 8.47 -2.02 16.18
C LYS A 185 8.63 -0.56 16.58
N VAL A 186 7.82 0.29 15.98
CA VAL A 186 7.69 1.69 16.35
C VAL A 186 6.33 1.85 17.00
N ILE A 187 6.33 2.17 18.29
CA ILE A 187 5.10 2.32 19.08
C ILE A 187 4.97 3.79 19.47
N LEU A 188 3.91 4.43 18.98
CA LEU A 188 3.60 5.80 19.36
C LEU A 188 2.84 5.84 20.69
N ARG A 189 2.60 7.05 21.19
CA ARG A 189 1.79 7.26 22.41
C ARG A 189 0.46 6.52 22.31
N MET A 190 0.18 5.67 23.30
CA MET A 190 -1.11 5.01 23.49
C MET A 190 -1.90 5.67 24.63
N LEU A 191 -3.22 5.61 24.56
CA LEU A 191 -4.09 5.97 25.67
C LEU A 191 -4.18 4.80 26.66
N GLU A 192 -4.59 5.08 27.90
CA GLU A 192 -4.72 4.08 28.97
C GLU A 192 -5.56 2.87 28.53
N LYS A 193 -6.68 3.10 27.85
CA LYS A 193 -7.54 2.03 27.32
C LYS A 193 -6.82 1.11 26.33
N ASP A 194 -5.88 1.64 25.55
CA ASP A 194 -5.19 0.90 24.49
C ASP A 194 -3.98 0.16 25.06
N LEU A 195 -3.33 0.73 26.09
CA LEU A 195 -2.33 0.03 26.90
C LEU A 195 -2.92 -1.19 27.61
N GLN A 196 -4.11 -1.04 28.21
CA GLN A 196 -4.80 -2.16 28.86
C GLN A 196 -5.08 -3.31 27.88
N LYS A 197 -5.52 -2.99 26.65
CA LYS A 197 -5.70 -3.99 25.58
C LYS A 197 -4.38 -4.67 25.19
N ALA A 198 -3.30 -3.91 25.08
CA ALA A 198 -1.97 -4.45 24.77
C ALA A 198 -1.48 -5.43 25.87
N GLN A 199 -1.81 -5.15 27.15
CA GLN A 199 -1.44 -5.97 28.30
C GLN A 199 -2.34 -7.18 28.53
N SER A 200 -3.63 -7.10 28.23
CA SER A 200 -4.57 -8.18 28.52
C SER A 200 -4.45 -9.35 27.54
N GLY A 201 -3.95 -9.10 26.34
CA GLY A 201 -4.08 -10.04 25.23
C GLY A 201 -5.56 -10.29 24.87
N ASN A 202 -5.83 -11.38 24.16
CA ASN A 202 -7.19 -11.79 23.84
C ASN A 202 -7.39 -13.29 24.11
N VAL A 203 -8.16 -13.60 25.16
CA VAL A 203 -8.46 -14.97 25.60
C VAL A 203 -9.30 -15.73 24.57
N GLU A 204 -10.25 -15.08 23.90
CA GLU A 204 -11.12 -15.71 22.88
C GLU A 204 -10.32 -16.16 21.65
N SER A 205 -9.31 -15.38 21.28
CA SER A 205 -8.44 -15.64 20.13
C SER A 205 -7.24 -16.52 20.49
N GLY A 206 -7.03 -16.78 21.79
CA GLY A 206 -5.83 -17.47 22.30
C GLY A 206 -4.53 -16.68 22.11
N TYR A 207 -4.59 -15.38 21.81
CA TYR A 207 -3.41 -14.57 21.57
C TYR A 207 -2.88 -13.97 22.87
N PRO A 208 -1.59 -14.16 23.19
CA PRO A 208 -1.01 -13.59 24.39
C PRO A 208 -0.92 -12.06 24.29
N PRO A 209 -0.67 -11.38 25.42
CA PRO A 209 -0.41 -9.94 25.45
C PRO A 209 0.60 -9.51 24.37
N LEU A 210 0.39 -8.32 23.82
CA LEU A 210 1.34 -7.72 22.91
C LEU A 210 2.57 -7.23 23.68
N ILE A 211 2.35 -6.70 24.88
CA ILE A 211 3.37 -6.11 25.75
C ILE A 211 3.11 -6.59 27.17
N ASP A 212 4.01 -7.41 27.70
CA ASP A 212 3.95 -7.99 29.04
C ASP A 212 4.88 -7.29 30.04
N ASP A 213 5.90 -6.57 29.56
CA ASP A 213 6.84 -5.81 30.38
C ASP A 213 6.19 -4.56 31.01
N PRO A 214 6.04 -4.50 32.35
CA PRO A 214 5.43 -3.36 33.04
C PRO A 214 6.18 -2.05 32.85
N LEU A 215 7.52 -2.10 32.70
CA LEU A 215 8.32 -0.89 32.48
C LEU A 215 8.06 -0.31 31.09
N LEU A 216 7.92 -1.17 30.06
CA LEU A 216 7.56 -0.71 28.72
C LEU A 216 6.17 -0.09 28.69
N ILE A 217 5.21 -0.64 29.43
CA ILE A 217 3.87 -0.06 29.52
C ILE A 217 3.90 1.32 30.17
N GLN A 218 4.59 1.45 31.30
CA GLN A 218 4.76 2.74 31.97
C GLN A 218 5.45 3.75 31.05
N LEU A 219 6.48 3.31 30.31
CA LEU A 219 7.22 4.14 29.36
C LEU A 219 6.31 4.61 28.21
N ILE A 220 5.55 3.71 27.58
CA ILE A 220 4.63 4.06 26.48
C ILE A 220 3.54 5.04 26.97
N GLY A 221 2.99 4.81 28.17
CA GLY A 221 2.03 5.73 28.81
C GLY A 221 2.62 7.10 29.15
N SER A 222 3.95 7.18 29.31
CA SER A 222 4.66 8.43 29.55
C SER A 222 4.96 9.25 28.28
N LEU A 223 4.80 8.66 27.08
CA LEU A 223 5.07 9.36 25.82
C LEU A 223 4.16 10.60 25.66
N ARG A 224 4.69 11.64 25.03
CA ARG A 224 4.01 12.91 24.77
C ARG A 224 3.96 13.22 23.28
N LYS A 225 2.93 13.96 22.89
CA LYS A 225 2.76 14.52 21.55
C LYS A 225 2.34 15.97 21.70
N LYS A 226 2.92 16.84 20.88
CA LYS A 226 2.45 18.21 20.68
C LYS A 226 2.19 18.39 19.19
N ASP A 227 0.93 18.57 18.82
CA ASP A 227 0.50 18.74 17.42
C ASP A 227 1.36 19.80 16.71
N GLY A 228 1.89 19.42 15.55
CA GLY A 228 2.75 20.27 14.72
C GLY A 228 4.15 20.58 15.25
N ALA A 229 4.53 20.04 16.40
CA ALA A 229 5.83 20.30 17.00
C ALA A 229 6.65 19.03 17.23
N TYR A 230 6.08 18.00 17.84
CA TYR A 230 6.76 16.71 18.01
C TYR A 230 5.81 15.57 18.37
N SER A 231 6.28 14.35 18.13
CA SER A 231 5.70 13.12 18.67
C SER A 231 6.80 12.26 19.29
N GLN A 232 6.58 11.74 20.49
CA GLN A 232 7.47 10.76 21.10
C GLN A 232 6.99 9.35 20.76
N GLY A 233 7.95 8.47 20.53
CA GLY A 233 7.72 7.05 20.27
C GLY A 233 8.70 6.17 21.02
N LEU A 234 8.35 4.89 21.13
CA LEU A 234 9.22 3.81 21.55
C LEU A 234 9.73 3.09 20.30
N TRP A 235 11.05 3.00 20.17
CA TRP A 235 11.71 2.04 19.31
C TRP A 235 11.90 0.74 20.09
N TRP A 236 11.42 -0.36 19.54
CA TRP A 236 11.59 -1.69 20.10
C TRP A 236 12.18 -2.61 19.03
N SER A 237 13.41 -3.06 19.29
CA SER A 237 14.07 -4.10 18.51
C SER A 237 14.73 -5.15 19.41
N ASP A 238 15.27 -6.19 18.80
CA ASP A 238 16.08 -7.20 19.49
C ASP A 238 17.41 -6.62 19.99
N GLU A 239 17.95 -5.60 19.31
CA GLU A 239 19.24 -4.98 19.64
C GLU A 239 19.11 -3.84 20.64
N ALA A 240 18.04 -3.06 20.55
CA ALA A 240 17.82 -1.88 21.39
C ALA A 240 16.33 -1.60 21.62
N LYS A 241 16.03 -1.13 22.84
CA LYS A 241 14.74 -0.56 23.21
C LYS A 241 14.96 0.81 23.82
N GLY A 242 14.29 1.83 23.29
CA GLY A 242 14.49 3.20 23.74
C GLY A 242 13.47 4.16 23.17
N THR A 243 13.32 5.32 23.79
CA THR A 243 12.42 6.36 23.28
C THR A 243 13.13 7.26 22.29
N PHE A 244 12.37 7.79 21.34
CA PHE A 244 12.81 8.82 20.41
C PHE A 244 11.81 9.96 20.36
N VAL A 245 12.28 11.11 19.89
CA VAL A 245 11.44 12.27 19.60
C VAL A 245 11.51 12.53 18.11
N PHE A 246 10.37 12.43 17.43
CA PHE A 246 10.23 12.87 16.05
C PHE A 246 9.73 14.32 16.05
N ALA A 247 10.56 15.24 15.55
CA ALA A 247 10.20 16.62 15.29
C ALA A 247 10.04 16.81 13.78
N PRO A 248 8.81 16.99 13.26
CA PRO A 248 8.59 17.14 11.84
C PRO A 248 9.24 18.43 11.33
N THR A 249 9.85 18.37 10.15
CA THR A 249 10.15 19.57 9.38
C THR A 249 8.85 20.20 8.87
N GLY A 250 8.92 21.45 8.38
CA GLY A 250 7.77 22.06 7.72
C GLY A 250 7.26 21.21 6.54
N PHE A 251 8.15 20.53 5.84
CA PHE A 251 7.79 19.64 4.73
C PHE A 251 7.02 18.42 5.24
N ASP A 252 7.52 17.76 6.29
CA ASP A 252 6.84 16.61 6.90
C ASP A 252 5.44 17.00 7.43
N TYR A 253 5.31 18.20 8.00
CA TYR A 253 4.03 18.71 8.49
C TYR A 253 2.98 18.79 7.37
N TRP A 254 3.33 19.43 6.25
CA TRP A 254 2.40 19.66 5.15
C TRP A 254 2.16 18.42 4.29
N CYS A 255 3.14 17.51 4.19
CA CYS A 255 2.91 16.18 3.62
C CYS A 255 1.92 15.36 4.45
N ALA A 256 1.87 15.54 5.77
CA ALA A 256 0.97 14.83 6.68
C ALA A 256 -0.35 15.59 6.95
N ALA A 257 -0.65 16.64 6.18
CA ALA A 257 -1.86 17.44 6.36
C ALA A 257 -3.12 16.59 6.16
N SER A 258 -3.92 16.46 7.21
CA SER A 258 -5.15 15.64 7.22
C SER A 258 -6.37 16.40 7.73
N LYS A 259 -6.19 17.58 8.34
CA LYS A 259 -7.31 18.41 8.79
C LYS A 259 -7.93 19.11 7.59
N PRO A 260 -9.27 19.19 7.47
CA PRO A 260 -9.94 19.75 6.29
C PRO A 260 -9.41 21.13 5.85
N ILE A 261 -9.18 22.04 6.80
CA ILE A 261 -8.66 23.39 6.54
C ILE A 261 -7.22 23.41 5.99
N GLU A 262 -6.38 22.47 6.41
CA GLU A 262 -5.00 22.35 5.95
C GLU A 262 -4.95 21.75 4.55
N VAL A 263 -5.78 20.71 4.33
CA VAL A 263 -5.96 20.11 3.01
C VAL A 263 -6.47 21.17 2.03
N GLU A 264 -7.53 21.90 2.36
CA GLU A 264 -8.05 23.00 1.53
C GLU A 264 -6.97 24.05 1.22
N THR A 265 -6.13 24.39 2.20
CA THR A 265 -5.02 25.32 2.01
C THR A 265 -4.00 24.82 0.98
N VAL A 266 -3.61 23.54 1.04
CA VAL A 266 -2.68 22.93 0.07
C VAL A 266 -3.29 22.95 -1.34
N TYR A 267 -4.56 22.56 -1.48
CA TYR A 267 -5.25 22.54 -2.77
C TYR A 267 -5.39 23.94 -3.37
N THR A 268 -5.81 24.92 -2.57
CA THR A 268 -5.95 26.32 -2.98
C THR A 268 -4.61 26.86 -3.51
N LEU A 269 -3.52 26.55 -2.82
CA LEU A 269 -2.19 26.98 -3.22
C LEU A 269 -1.72 26.27 -4.49
N LYS A 270 -1.93 24.95 -4.57
CA LYS A 270 -1.62 24.17 -5.78
C LYS A 270 -2.36 24.70 -7.01
N ASP A 271 -3.61 25.12 -6.87
CA ASP A 271 -4.39 25.71 -7.96
C ASP A 271 -3.91 27.13 -8.31
N ALA A 272 -3.50 27.91 -7.31
CA ALA A 272 -2.86 29.21 -7.55
C ALA A 272 -1.50 29.09 -8.26
N MET A 273 -0.83 27.94 -8.14
CA MET A 273 0.48 27.63 -8.76
C MET A 273 0.35 26.70 -9.96
N ALA A 274 -0.84 26.58 -10.57
CA ALA A 274 -1.13 25.61 -11.62
C ALA A 274 -0.27 25.73 -12.89
N CYS A 275 0.44 26.85 -13.09
CA CYS A 275 1.41 27.03 -14.17
C CYS A 275 2.71 26.23 -13.98
N LEU A 276 3.00 25.75 -12.77
CA LEU A 276 4.22 24.99 -12.47
C LEU A 276 4.04 23.50 -12.70
N GLN A 277 5.08 22.84 -13.22
CA GLN A 277 5.14 21.38 -13.19
C GLN A 277 5.26 20.92 -11.73
N LYS A 278 4.42 19.95 -11.31
CA LYS A 278 4.35 19.41 -9.94
C LYS A 278 3.74 20.36 -8.88
N GLY A 279 2.61 21.00 -9.20
CA GLY A 279 1.96 21.98 -8.31
C GLY A 279 1.75 21.57 -6.84
N PHE A 280 1.52 20.28 -6.52
CA PHE A 280 1.44 19.84 -5.12
C PHE A 280 2.78 19.93 -4.38
N LEU A 281 3.88 19.53 -5.02
CA LEU A 281 5.20 19.59 -4.41
C LEU A 281 5.59 21.05 -4.13
N GLU A 282 5.35 21.93 -5.10
CA GLU A 282 5.61 23.35 -4.96
C GLU A 282 4.77 24.01 -3.87
N ALA A 283 3.47 23.66 -3.79
CA ALA A 283 2.59 24.14 -2.73
C ALA A 283 3.08 23.70 -1.34
N VAL A 284 3.42 22.42 -1.17
CA VAL A 284 3.95 21.88 0.08
C VAL A 284 5.28 22.55 0.45
N SER A 285 6.20 22.68 -0.50
CA SER A 285 7.50 23.33 -0.27
C SER A 285 7.34 24.80 0.13
N TRP A 286 6.46 25.55 -0.53
CA TRP A 286 6.19 26.94 -0.17
C TRP A 286 5.59 27.06 1.24
N LEU A 287 4.60 26.22 1.56
CA LEU A 287 3.97 26.19 2.88
C LEU A 287 4.95 25.75 3.97
N ALA A 288 5.86 24.81 3.68
CA ALA A 288 6.91 24.37 4.59
C ALA A 288 7.87 25.50 4.95
N GLU A 289 8.21 26.37 3.98
CA GLU A 289 9.11 27.49 4.19
C GLU A 289 8.45 28.64 4.98
N HIS A 290 7.19 28.95 4.68
CA HIS A 290 6.52 30.13 5.24
C HIS A 290 5.66 29.83 6.48
N PHE A 291 5.13 28.62 6.58
CA PHE A 291 4.22 28.17 7.62
C PHE A 291 4.58 26.76 8.13
N PRO A 292 5.82 26.52 8.61
CA PRO A 292 6.32 25.17 8.94
C PRO A 292 5.52 24.39 10.01
N SER A 293 4.62 25.05 10.73
CA SER A 293 3.79 24.44 11.77
C SER A 293 2.29 24.64 11.54
N GLY A 294 1.90 24.86 10.28
CA GLY A 294 0.54 25.19 9.88
C GLY A 294 0.29 26.71 9.84
N VAL A 295 -0.73 27.11 9.09
CA VAL A 295 -1.19 28.50 9.06
C VAL A 295 -2.08 28.74 10.28
N ARG A 296 -1.62 29.58 11.22
CA ARG A 296 -2.28 29.77 12.52
C ARG A 296 -2.61 31.22 12.82
N LEU A 297 -3.61 31.41 13.67
CA LEU A 297 -3.90 32.67 14.35
C LEU A 297 -3.02 32.82 15.61
N PRO A 298 -2.95 34.03 16.21
CA PRO A 298 -2.16 34.26 17.43
C PRO A 298 -2.56 33.38 18.62
N ASP A 299 -3.80 32.90 18.66
CA ASP A 299 -4.32 31.98 19.67
C ASP A 299 -3.94 30.50 19.41
N GLY A 300 -3.25 30.22 18.30
CA GLY A 300 -2.81 28.88 17.88
C GLY A 300 -3.85 28.10 17.07
N SER A 301 -5.06 28.62 16.85
CA SER A 301 -6.06 27.99 16.00
C SER A 301 -5.66 28.02 14.52
N LEU A 302 -6.12 27.02 13.75
CA LEU A 302 -5.81 26.92 12.32
C LEU A 302 -6.67 27.90 11.52
N ARG A 303 -6.08 28.47 10.46
CA ARG A 303 -6.77 29.31 9.47
C ARG A 303 -6.28 28.97 8.07
N THR A 304 -6.97 29.49 7.05
CA THR A 304 -6.49 29.46 5.66
C THR A 304 -5.54 30.63 5.38
N LEU A 305 -4.91 30.60 4.20
CA LEU A 305 -4.11 31.72 3.69
C LEU A 305 -4.99 32.94 3.42
N THR A 306 -4.47 34.11 3.72
CA THR A 306 -5.05 35.40 3.33
C THR A 306 -4.84 35.68 1.84
N PRO A 307 -5.63 36.58 1.22
CA PRO A 307 -5.42 36.98 -0.17
C PRO A 307 -4.00 37.49 -0.47
N GLU A 308 -3.38 38.20 0.49
CA GLU A 308 -2.01 38.72 0.37
C GLU A 308 -0.96 37.62 0.44
N GLU A 309 -1.15 36.61 1.31
CA GLU A 309 -0.28 35.43 1.36
C GLU A 309 -0.37 34.61 0.07
N LEU A 310 -1.58 34.46 -0.48
CA LEU A 310 -1.79 33.77 -1.75
C LEU A 310 -1.19 34.53 -2.94
N ALA A 311 -1.28 35.86 -2.95
CA ALA A 311 -0.66 36.70 -3.98
C ALA A 311 0.87 36.54 -3.98
N ARG A 312 1.51 36.57 -2.79
CA ARG A 312 2.96 36.36 -2.65
C ARG A 312 3.43 35.00 -3.16
N ALA A 313 2.62 33.95 -2.99
CA ALA A 313 2.96 32.63 -3.52
C ALA A 313 2.95 32.58 -5.06
N ARG A 314 2.05 33.35 -5.69
CA ARG A 314 1.95 33.42 -7.16
C ARG A 314 3.16 34.13 -7.79
N GLU A 315 3.70 35.16 -7.14
CA GLU A 315 4.86 35.92 -7.62
C GLU A 315 6.14 35.05 -7.73
N ARG A 316 6.26 33.99 -6.95
CA ARG A 316 7.37 33.01 -7.05
C ARG A 316 7.19 32.02 -8.21
N SER A 317 5.97 31.92 -8.74
CA SER A 317 5.59 30.96 -9.78
C SER A 317 5.67 31.55 -11.20
N SER A 318 5.94 32.85 -11.30
CA SER A 318 6.16 33.62 -12.54
C SER A 318 7.64 33.88 -12.79
#